data_AF-A0A7C0UEV2-F1
#
_entry.id   AF-A0A7C0UEV2-F1
#
_cell.length_a   1.000
_cell.length_b   1.000
_cell.length_c   1.000
_cell.angle_alpha   90.00
_cell.angle_beta   90.00
_cell.angle_gamma   90.00
#
_symmetry.space_group_name_H-M   'P 1'
#
loop_
_entity.id
_entity.type
_entity.pdbx_description
1 polymer ?
#
loop_
_entity_poly.entity_id
_entity_poly.type
_entity_poly.pdbx_seq_one_letter_code
_entity_poly.pdbx_strand_id
1 'polypeptide(L)' 'VLAAAGVLEGRSCTAYPALKPDITRAGAKWVEVNETFSNAYVEGNLVTSPAWPAHPEWMRKFIELLGSRIEA' A
#
# COMPACT_ATOMS: atom_id res chain seq x y z
N VAL A 1 -2.67 0.44 -12.43
CA VAL A 1 -3.34 1.77 -12.52
C VAL A 1 -2.44 2.88 -12.00
N LEU A 2 -2.11 2.94 -10.70
CA LEU A 2 -1.33 4.04 -10.11
C LEU A 2 0.02 4.30 -10.81
N ALA A 3 0.76 3.24 -11.15
CA ALA A 3 2.01 3.34 -11.91
C ALA A 3 1.81 4.02 -13.28
N ALA A 4 0.77 3.62 -14.02
CA ALA A 4 0.45 4.21 -15.33
C ALA A 4 -0.05 5.66 -15.21
N ALA A 5 -0.64 6.04 -14.08
CA ALA A 5 -1.08 7.40 -13.80
C ALA A 5 0.08 8.33 -13.39
N GLY A 6 1.31 7.83 -13.23
CA GLY A 6 2.48 8.63 -12.83
C GLY A 6 2.48 9.08 -11.38
N VAL A 7 1.50 8.67 -10.57
CA VAL A 7 1.34 9.15 -9.17
C VAL A 7 2.21 8.41 -8.14
N LEU A 8 3.12 7.56 -8.60
CA LEU A 8 4.03 6.78 -7.75
C LEU A 8 5.46 7.36 -7.72
N GLU A 9 5.80 8.34 -8.56
CA GLU A 9 7.16 8.87 -8.60
C GLU A 9 7.58 9.48 -7.26
N GLY A 10 8.74 9.06 -6.73
CA GLY A 10 9.28 9.53 -5.46
C GLY A 10 8.57 8.98 -4.22
N ARG A 11 7.62 8.06 -4.39
CA ARG A 11 6.77 7.54 -3.33
C ARG A 11 7.16 6.14 -2.89
N SER A 12 6.77 5.74 -1.69
CA SER A 12 6.98 4.41 -1.13
C SER A 12 5.66 3.65 -1.07
N CYS A 13 5.61 2.45 -1.63
CA CYS A 13 4.42 1.61 -1.57
C CYS A 13 4.74 0.12 -1.71
N THR A 14 3.76 -0.72 -1.35
CA THR A 14 3.79 -2.16 -1.61
C THR A 14 2.69 -2.54 -2.59
N ALA A 15 2.75 -3.75 -3.14
CA ALA A 15 1.71 -4.35 -3.95
C ALA A 15 1.92 -5.86 -4.00
N TYR A 16 1.17 -6.57 -4.85
CA TYR A 16 1.47 -7.95 -5.15
C TYR A 16 2.90 -8.07 -5.73
N PRO A 17 3.74 -9.04 -5.31
CA PRO A 17 5.17 -9.08 -5.68
C PRO A 17 5.47 -9.01 -7.18
N ALA A 18 4.59 -9.55 -8.03
CA ALA A 18 4.75 -9.49 -9.49
C ALA A 18 4.74 -8.05 -10.04
N LEU A 19 4.23 -7.07 -9.30
CA LEU A 19 4.17 -5.65 -9.67
C LEU A 19 5.39 -4.85 -9.19
N LYS A 20 6.35 -5.47 -8.48
CA LYS A 20 7.59 -4.80 -8.04
C LYS A 20 8.35 -4.13 -9.19
N PRO A 21 8.51 -4.76 -10.38
CA PRO A 21 9.16 -4.11 -11.52
C PRO A 21 8.40 -2.85 -11.98
N ASP A 22 7.07 -2.88 -12.02
CA ASP A 22 6.24 -1.73 -12.42
C ASP A 22 6.36 -0.57 -11.45
N ILE A 23 6.37 -0.84 -10.14
CA ILE A 23 6.54 0.16 -9.08
C ILE A 23 7.92 0.80 -9.17
N THR A 24 8.96 -0.03 -9.30
CA THR A 24 10.35 0.46 -9.40
C THR A 24 10.54 1.29 -10.67
N ARG A 25 9.99 0.83 -11.81
CA ARG A 25 10.03 1.58 -13.09
C ARG A 25 9.27 2.90 -13.01
N ALA A 26 8.21 2.98 -12.21
CA ALA A 26 7.46 4.22 -11.99
C ALA A 26 8.14 5.19 -11.00
N GLY A 27 9.39 4.91 -10.59
CA GLY A 27 10.15 5.79 -9.69
C GLY A 27 9.75 5.70 -8.22
N ALA A 28 8.96 4.69 -7.84
CA ALA A 28 8.61 4.43 -6.44
C ALA A 28 9.62 3.50 -5.76
N LYS A 29 9.75 3.67 -4.44
CA LYS A 29 10.45 2.76 -3.55
C LYS A 29 9.54 1.59 -3.16
N TRP A 30 9.99 0.38 -3.44
CA TRP A 30 9.31 -0.84 -3.02
C TRP A 30 9.38 -1.03 -1.50
N VAL A 31 8.22 -1.29 -0.89
CA VAL A 31 8.08 -1.72 0.51
C VAL A 31 7.83 -3.21 0.53
N GLU A 32 8.66 -3.94 1.28
CA GLU A 32 8.65 -5.40 1.30
C GLU A 32 7.36 -5.99 1.89
N VAL A 33 7.03 -7.19 1.40
CA VAL A 33 5.87 -7.99 1.81
C VAL A 33 6.29 -8.91 2.94
N ASN A 34 5.49 -9.01 4.00
CA ASN A 34 5.78 -9.93 5.10
C ASN A 34 5.43 -11.38 4.71
N GLU A 35 5.91 -12.35 5.50
CA GLU A 35 5.73 -13.78 5.24
C GLU A 35 4.26 -14.21 5.05
N THR A 36 3.34 -13.52 5.72
CA THR A 36 1.91 -13.83 5.74
C THR A 36 1.08 -13.00 4.76
N PHE A 37 1.69 -12.11 3.97
CA PHE A 37 0.99 -11.16 3.09
C PHE A 37 -0.06 -10.31 3.81
N SER A 38 0.13 -10.07 5.10
CA SER A 38 -0.85 -9.41 5.98
C SER A 38 -0.50 -7.97 6.33
N ASN A 39 0.64 -7.44 5.86
CA ASN A 39 1.05 -6.06 6.11
C ASN A 39 0.37 -5.07 5.16
N ALA A 40 0.23 -3.82 5.60
CA ALA A 40 -0.11 -2.69 4.73
C ALA A 40 0.74 -1.47 5.06
N TYR A 41 1.00 -0.63 4.07
CA TYR A 41 1.89 0.53 4.19
C TYR A 41 1.12 1.81 3.88
N VAL A 42 1.42 2.87 4.65
CA VAL A 42 0.86 4.22 4.49
C VAL A 42 1.97 5.19 4.20
N GLU A 43 1.78 6.00 3.16
CA GLU A 43 2.60 7.18 2.89
C GLU A 43 1.69 8.33 2.45
N GLY A 44 1.63 9.39 3.26
CA GLY A 44 0.68 10.48 3.06
C GLY A 44 -0.75 9.94 2.98
N ASN A 45 -1.41 10.17 1.84
CA ASN A 45 -2.77 9.73 1.56
C ASN A 45 -2.87 8.37 0.84
N LEU A 46 -1.75 7.69 0.56
CA LEU A 46 -1.78 6.37 -0.07
C LEU A 46 -1.65 5.28 0.98
N VAL A 47 -2.62 4.37 0.98
CA VAL A 47 -2.54 3.08 1.66
C VAL A 47 -2.45 1.94 0.64
N THR A 48 -1.48 1.04 0.81
CA THR A 48 -1.25 -0.10 -0.08
C THR A 48 -1.04 -1.39 0.70
N SER A 49 -1.40 -2.51 0.10
CA SER A 49 -1.24 -3.85 0.67
C SER A 49 -0.85 -4.86 -0.42
N PRO A 50 -0.24 -6.00 -0.04
CA PRO A 50 0.28 -6.96 -1.01
C PRO A 50 -0.79 -7.89 -1.56
N ALA A 51 -1.77 -8.28 -0.75
CA ALA A 51 -2.86 -9.18 -1.10
C ALA A 51 -4.01 -9.12 -0.07
N TRP A 52 -5.05 -9.93 -0.30
CA TRP A 52 -6.23 -10.05 0.55
C TRP A 52 -6.00 -10.45 2.01
N PRO A 53 -4.93 -11.17 2.43
CA PRO A 53 -4.69 -11.43 3.86
C PRO A 53 -4.44 -10.16 4.67
N ALA A 54 -4.06 -9.06 4.01
CA ALA A 54 -3.86 -7.75 4.63
C ALA A 54 -5.14 -6.92 4.77
N HIS A 55 -6.32 -7.41 4.38
CA HIS A 55 -7.57 -6.64 4.50
C HIS A 55 -7.79 -6.02 5.89
N PRO A 56 -7.57 -6.73 7.03
CA PRO A 56 -7.73 -6.12 8.35
C PRO A 56 -6.79 -4.93 8.58
N GLU A 57 -5.52 -5.05 8.20
CA GLU A 57 -4.51 -4.01 8.37
C GLU A 57 -4.74 -2.82 7.44
N TRP A 58 -5.00 -3.11 6.17
CA TRP A 58 -5.29 -2.13 5.13
C TRP A 58 -6.54 -1.31 5.46
N MET A 59 -7.63 -1.96 5.87
CA MET A 59 -8.89 -1.29 6.22
C MET A 59 -8.72 -0.41 7.45
N ARG A 60 -8.02 -0.88 8.49
CA ARG A 60 -7.73 -0.07 9.68
C ARG A 60 -7.00 1.22 9.30
N LYS A 61 -5.89 1.10 8.56
CA LYS A 61 -5.11 2.25 8.09
C LYS A 61 -5.92 3.19 7.20
N PHE A 62 -6.77 2.65 6.33
CA PHE A 62 -7.63 3.47 5.49
C PHE A 62 -8.65 4.28 6.30
N ILE A 63 -9.31 3.65 7.28
CA ILE A 63 -10.26 4.31 8.18
C ILE A 63 -9.56 5.39 9.03
N GLU A 64 -8.34 5.12 9.50
CA GLU A 64 -7.49 6.11 10.20
C GLU A 64 -7.21 7.33 9.31
N LEU A 65 -6.88 7.14 8.02
CA LEU A 65 -6.68 8.24 7.07
C LEU A 65 -7.95 9.08 6.84
N LEU A 66 -9.14 8.49 7.02
CA LEU A 66 -10.43 9.20 6.94
C LEU A 66 -10.75 9.96 8.23
N GLY A 67 -9.93 9.86 9.29
CA GLY A 67 -10.18 10.49 10.59
C GLY A 67 -11.27 9.79 11.42
N SER A 68 -11.67 8.58 11.02
CA SER A 68 -12.71 7.82 11.69
C SER A 68 -12.16 7.07 12.90
N ARG A 69 -12.95 7.03 13.98
CA ARG A 69 -12.64 6.25 15.19
C ARG A 69 -13.70 5.16 15.38
N ILE A 70 -13.26 3.93 15.59
CA ILE A 70 -14.15 2.80 15.91
C ILE A 70 -14.16 2.64 17.43
N GLU A 71 -15.35 2.72 18.03
CA GLU A 71 -15.60 2.58 19.47
C GLU A 71 -16.68 1.51 19.70
N ALA A 72 -16.75 0.97 20.93
CA ALA A 72 -17.69 -0.07 21.33
C ALA A 72 -19.01 0.50 21.87
#